data_AF-A0A2U1XZ38-F1
#
_entry.id   AF-A0A2U1XZ38-F1
#
_cell.length_a   1.000
_cell.length_b   1.000
_cell.length_c   1.000
_cell.angle_alpha   90.00
_cell.angle_beta   90.00
_cell.angle_gamma   90.00
#
_symmetry.space_group_name_H-M   'P 1'
#
loop_
_entity.id
_entity.type
_entity.pdbx_description
1 polymer ?
#
loop_
_entity_poly.entity_id
_entity_poly.type
_entity_poly.pdbx_seq_one_letter_code
_entity_poly.pdbx_strand_id
1 'polypeptide(L)' 'MTGADFLAWRKAQGMTQGDAGDRLGVTRRTVQLYEAGEQPIPRTVALACRAIAEGWADFAERAETELGAS' A
#
# COMPACT_ATOMS: atom_id res chain seq x y z
N MET A 1 -12.76 -4.32 -1.90
CA MET A 1 -11.57 -5.14 -1.66
C MET A 1 -11.81 -5.90 -0.38
N THR A 2 -11.76 -7.22 -0.44
CA THR A 2 -11.81 -8.11 0.73
C THR A 2 -10.41 -8.26 1.36
N GLY A 3 -10.32 -8.84 2.56
CA GLY A 3 -9.02 -9.14 3.17
C GLY A 3 -8.16 -10.09 2.32
N ALA A 4 -8.80 -11.06 1.66
CA ALA A 4 -8.14 -11.97 0.73
C ALA A 4 -7.59 -11.24 -0.51
N ASP A 5 -8.37 -10.32 -1.10
CA ASP A 5 -7.91 -9.49 -2.22
C ASP A 5 -6.69 -8.64 -1.83
N PHE A 6 -6.71 -8.06 -0.63
CA PHE A 6 -5.63 -7.22 -0.12
C PHE A 6 -4.36 -8.04 0.16
N LEU A 7 -4.48 -9.23 0.76
CA LEU A 7 -3.38 -10.17 0.93
C LEU A 7 -2.75 -10.58 -0.40
N ALA A 8 -3.59 -10.88 -1.40
CA ALA A 8 -3.14 -11.25 -2.74
C ALA A 8 -2.41 -10.10 -3.42
N TRP A 9 -2.96 -8.89 -3.35
CA TRP A 9 -2.31 -7.67 -3.84
C TRP A 9 -0.93 -7.48 -3.21
N ARG A 10 -0.82 -7.51 -1.86
CA ARG A 10 0.45 -7.28 -1.17
C ARG A 10 1.52 -8.28 -1.59
N LYS A 11 1.15 -9.56 -1.67
CA LYS A 11 2.06 -10.62 -2.13
C LYS A 11 2.47 -10.44 -3.58
N ALA A 12 1.55 -10.04 -4.47
CA ALA A 12 1.86 -9.78 -5.88
C ALA A 12 2.84 -8.61 -6.06
N GLN A 13 2.85 -7.65 -5.13
CA GLN A 13 3.82 -6.56 -5.10
C GLN A 13 5.15 -6.93 -4.42
N GLY A 14 5.31 -8.17 -3.93
CA GLY A 14 6.52 -8.61 -3.23
C GLY A 14 6.75 -7.96 -1.86
N MET A 15 5.72 -7.33 -1.28
CA MET A 15 5.84 -6.56 -0.03
C MET A 15 5.67 -7.42 1.22
N THR A 16 6.46 -7.16 2.25
CA THR A 16 6.16 -7.59 3.62
C THR A 16 4.96 -6.82 4.17
N GLN A 17 4.40 -7.25 5.30
CA GLN A 17 3.33 -6.49 5.98
C GLN A 17 3.81 -5.12 6.48
N GLY A 18 5.12 -4.97 6.76
CA GLY A 18 5.73 -3.69 7.14
C GLY A 18 5.77 -2.75 5.95
N ASP A 19 6.37 -3.19 4.83
CA ASP A 19 6.52 -2.38 3.61
C ASP A 19 5.15 -1.88 3.10
N ALA A 20 4.13 -2.75 3.15
CA ALA A 20 2.77 -2.36 2.77
C ALA A 20 2.18 -1.31 3.71
N GLY A 21 2.49 -1.39 5.01
CA GLY A 21 2.10 -0.38 5.99
C GLY A 21 2.74 0.96 5.67
N ASP A 22 4.05 0.97 5.44
CA ASP A 22 4.81 2.18 5.13
C ASP A 22 4.29 2.83 3.82
N ARG A 23 4.10 2.03 2.75
CA ARG A 23 3.57 2.51 1.47
C ARG A 23 2.14 3.03 1.53
N LEU A 24 1.32 2.51 2.44
CA LEU A 24 -0.09 2.90 2.59
C LEU A 24 -0.30 3.95 3.70
N GLY A 25 0.75 4.31 4.45
CA GLY A 25 0.65 5.20 5.60
C GLY A 25 -0.17 4.63 6.76
N VAL A 26 -0.09 3.31 6.99
CA VAL A 26 -0.78 2.61 8.09
C VAL A 26 0.18 1.70 8.85
N THR A 27 -0.18 1.31 10.07
CA THR A 27 0.68 0.41 10.85
C THR A 27 0.68 -1.01 10.29
N ARG A 28 1.76 -1.77 10.52
CA ARG A 28 1.80 -3.23 10.26
C ARG A 28 0.63 -3.99 10.88
N ARG A 29 0.18 -3.59 12.08
CA ARG A 29 -0.98 -4.22 12.74
C ARG A 29 -2.27 -3.97 11.96
N THR A 30 -2.44 -2.77 11.41
CA THR A 30 -3.59 -2.44 10.55
C THR A 30 -3.61 -3.33 9.29
N VAL A 31 -2.46 -3.54 8.65
CA VAL A 31 -2.31 -4.47 7.51
C VAL A 31 -2.77 -5.88 7.91
N GLN A 32 -2.35 -6.39 9.07
CA GLN A 32 -2.80 -7.70 9.58
C GLN A 32 -4.32 -7.78 9.78
N LEU A 33 -4.91 -6.73 10.36
CA LEU A 33 -6.36 -6.66 10.58
C LEU A 33 -7.14 -6.66 9.26
N TYR A 34 -6.63 -5.98 8.23
CA TYR A 34 -7.21 -6.03 6.89
C TYR A 34 -7.14 -7.42 6.30
N GLU A 35 -5.99 -8.08 6.34
CA GLU A 35 -5.80 -9.43 5.77
C GLU A 35 -6.67 -10.48 6.45
N ALA A 36 -6.80 -10.40 7.78
CA ALA A 36 -7.66 -11.28 8.57
C ALA A 36 -9.16 -10.99 8.37
N GLY A 37 -9.52 -9.84 7.78
CA GLY A 37 -10.91 -9.39 7.67
C GLY A 37 -11.52 -8.90 9.00
N GLU A 38 -10.70 -8.74 10.04
CA GLU A 38 -11.11 -8.19 11.35
C GLU A 38 -11.45 -6.70 11.28
N GLN A 39 -10.84 -5.98 10.33
CA GLN A 39 -11.16 -4.58 10.05
C GLN A 39 -11.51 -4.41 8.55
N PRO A 40 -12.59 -3.68 8.22
CA PRO A 40 -12.89 -3.37 6.84
C PRO A 40 -11.81 -2.47 6.23
N ILE A 41 -11.46 -2.74 4.97
CA ILE A 41 -10.50 -1.93 4.21
C ILE A 41 -11.19 -0.64 3.75
N PRO A 42 -10.72 0.55 4.16
CA PRO A 42 -11.27 1.81 3.69
C PRO A 42 -11.18 1.97 2.18
N ARG A 43 -12.13 2.69 1.58
CA ARG A 43 -12.11 2.99 0.13
C ARG A 43 -10.81 3.67 -0.31
N THR A 44 -10.27 4.56 0.52
CA THR A 44 -9.00 5.26 0.27
C THR A 44 -7.83 4.29 0.16
N VAL A 45 -7.74 3.32 1.07
CA VAL A 45 -6.71 2.27 1.04
C VAL A 45 -6.85 1.39 -0.20
N ALA A 46 -8.07 1.00 -0.56
CA ALA A 46 -8.30 0.20 -1.76
C ALA A 46 -7.89 0.94 -3.06
N LEU A 47 -8.13 2.25 -3.13
CA LEU A 47 -7.66 3.09 -4.25
C LEU A 47 -6.14 3.23 -4.26
N ALA A 48 -5.51 3.43 -3.09
CA ALA A 48 -4.07 3.51 -2.96
C ALA A 48 -3.38 2.20 -3.40
N CYS A 49 -3.94 1.04 -3.06
CA CYS A 49 -3.44 -0.25 -3.53
C CYS A 49 -3.39 -0.33 -5.06
N ARG A 50 -4.42 0.17 -5.75
CA ARG A 50 -4.45 0.23 -7.21
C ARG A 50 -3.36 1.16 -7.75
N ALA A 51 -3.23 2.36 -7.19
CA ALA A 51 -2.20 3.31 -7.61
C ALA A 51 -0.78 2.73 -7.45
N ILE A 52 -0.51 2.07 -6.32
CA ILE A 52 0.77 1.39 -6.07
C ILE A 52 1.01 0.27 -7.10
N ALA A 53 -0.01 -0.53 -7.42
CA ALA A 53 0.12 -1.59 -8.43
C ALA A 53 0.35 -1.04 -9.85
N GLU A 54 -0.11 0.19 -10.13
CA GLU A 54 0.18 0.91 -11.37
C GLU A 54 1.54 1.64 -11.33
N GLY A 55 2.33 1.49 -10.25
CA GLY A 55 3.66 2.06 -10.12
C GLY A 55 3.68 3.52 -9.67
N TRP A 56 2.57 4.04 -9.14
CA TRP A 56 2.53 5.43 -8.67
C TRP A 56 3.34 5.57 -7.37
N ALA A 57 4.09 6.66 -7.29
CA ALA A 57 4.87 7.06 -6.13
C ALA A 57 4.18 8.20 -5.37
N ASP A 58 4.59 8.40 -4.12
CA ASP A 58 4.15 9.57 -3.35
C ASP A 58 4.67 10.87 -4.00
N PHE A 59 3.95 11.97 -3.81
CA PHE A 59 4.35 13.30 -4.27
C PHE A 59 5.71 13.71 -3.70
N ALA A 60 6.05 13.29 -2.48
CA ALA A 60 7.37 13.52 -1.88
C ALA A 60 8.49 12.79 -2.64
N GLU A 61 8.31 11.51 -2.96
CA GLU A 61 9.30 10.72 -3.73
C GLU A 61 9.48 11.25 -5.17
N ARG A 62 8.39 11.74 -5.78
CA ARG A 62 8.47 12.38 -7.11
C ARG A 62 9.33 13.63 -7.11
N ALA A 63 9.23 14.47 -6.07
CA ALA A 63 10.01 15.68 -5.96
C ALA A 63 11.52 15.39 -5.82
N GLU A 64 11.90 14.36 -5.07
CA GLU A 64 13.31 13.95 -4.93
C GLU A 64 13.89 13.41 -6.25
N THR A 65 13.10 12.69 -7.03
CA THR A 65 13.52 12.18 -8.35
C THR A 65 13.66 13.32 -9.38
N GLU A 66 12.78 14.32 -9.32
CA GLU A 66 12.80 15.48 -10.23
C GLU A 66 13.91 16.49 -9.86
N LEU A 67 14.30 16.60 -8.58
CA LEU A 67 15.35 17.52 -8.10
C LEU A 67 16.76 16.92 -8.05
N GLY A 68 16.88 15.59 -7.94
CA GLY A 68 18.17 14.88 -7.94
C GLY A 68 18.73 14.56 -9.34
N ALA A 69 18.01 14.90 -10.40
CA ALA A 69 18.39 14.68 -11.79
C ALA A 69 19.04 15.91 -12.48
N SER A 70 19.50 16.90 -11.70
CA SER A 70 20.29 18.05 -12.18
C SER A 70 21.79 17.89 -11.95
#